data_AF-A0A0F5LDU7-F1
#
_entry.id   AF-A0A0F5LDU7-F1
#
_cell.length_a   1.000
_cell.length_b   1.000
_cell.length_c   1.000
_cell.angle_alpha   90.00
_cell.angle_beta   90.00
_cell.angle_gamma   90.00
#
_symmetry.space_group_name_H-M   'P 1'
#
loop_
_entity.id
_entity.type
_entity.pdbx_description
1 polymer ?
#
loop_
_entity_poly.entity_id
_entity_poly.type
_entity_poly.pdbx_seq_one_letter_code
_entity_poly.pdbx_strand_id
1 'polypeptide(L)'
;MIDGGSKDMAPDDLQCSVGIFNADDIDDLVAASSVTVYRLQSVLDFDEYEELCSAIDASGSVERMHAAIKANAAASKWFTDNGIDPDSTVVIVDNTDDTMDLYIR
;
A
#
# COMPACT_ATOMS: atom_id res chain seq x y z
N MET A 1 -16.60 29.64 0.87
CA MET A 1 -17.16 28.31 1.17
C MET A 1 -16.28 27.33 0.43
N ILE A 2 -15.36 26.69 1.14
CA ILE A 2 -14.54 25.63 0.57
C ILE A 2 -15.43 24.40 0.64
N ASP A 3 -15.82 23.91 -0.53
CA ASP A 3 -16.55 22.65 -0.69
C ASP A 3 -15.58 21.54 -0.29
N GLY A 4 -15.53 21.25 1.01
CA GLY A 4 -14.83 20.12 1.61
C GLY A 4 -15.60 18.86 1.26
N GLY A 5 -15.53 18.47 -0.01
CA GLY A 5 -16.02 17.19 -0.50
C GLY A 5 -15.14 16.08 0.05
N SER A 6 -15.25 15.82 1.36
CA SER A 6 -14.99 14.51 1.93
C SER A 6 -16.02 13.60 1.28
N LYS A 7 -15.63 12.91 0.22
CA LYS A 7 -16.37 11.73 -0.19
C LYS A 7 -16.10 10.72 0.92
N ASP A 8 -17.11 10.51 1.77
CA ASP A 8 -17.13 9.35 2.66
C ASP A 8 -16.94 8.13 1.75
N MET A 9 -15.76 7.53 1.77
CA MET A 9 -15.54 6.23 1.15
C MET A 9 -16.24 5.22 2.06
N ALA A 10 -17.25 4.52 1.54
CA ALA A 10 -17.91 3.48 2.31
C ALA A 10 -16.94 2.31 2.55
N PRO A 11 -17.11 1.52 3.63
CA PRO A 11 -16.38 0.26 3.82
C PRO A 11 -16.50 -0.69 2.60
N ASP A 12 -17.63 -0.62 1.89
CA ASP A 12 -17.85 -1.36 0.64
C ASP A 12 -17.04 -0.80 -0.56
N ASP A 13 -16.64 0.48 -0.53
CA ASP A 13 -15.70 1.07 -1.51
C ASP A 13 -14.25 0.59 -1.26
N LEU A 14 -13.90 0.23 -0.01
CA LEU A 14 -12.66 -0.47 0.31
C LEU A 14 -12.71 -1.93 -0.18
N GLN A 15 -13.88 -2.57 -0.12
CA GLN A 15 -14.09 -3.95 -0.57
C GLN A 15 -13.93 -4.15 -2.09
N CYS A 16 -14.17 -3.10 -2.89
CA CYS A 16 -13.91 -3.12 -4.34
C CYS A 16 -12.46 -2.78 -4.74
N SER A 17 -11.59 -2.43 -3.78
CA SER A 17 -10.26 -1.86 -4.06
C SER A 17 -9.10 -2.59 -3.39
N VAL A 18 -9.35 -3.66 -2.62
CA VAL A 18 -8.32 -4.68 -2.31
C VAL A 18 -8.07 -5.51 -3.57
N GLY A 19 -7.70 -4.80 -4.63
CA GLY A 19 -7.25 -5.35 -5.89
C GLY A 19 -5.97 -6.13 -5.63
N ILE A 20 -5.88 -7.26 -6.32
CA ILE A 20 -4.76 -8.19 -6.30
C ILE A 20 -3.47 -7.39 -6.45
N PHE A 21 -2.58 -7.47 -5.46
CA PHE A 21 -1.19 -7.12 -5.64
C PHE A 21 -0.67 -7.81 -6.91
N ASN A 22 -0.23 -7.03 -7.89
CA ASN A 22 0.38 -7.52 -9.11
C ASN A 22 1.90 -7.42 -8.96
N ALA A 23 2.62 -8.42 -9.48
CA ALA A 23 4.08 -8.40 -9.41
C ALA A 23 4.69 -7.17 -10.10
N ASP A 24 4.00 -6.63 -11.10
CA ASP A 24 4.38 -5.45 -11.86
C ASP A 24 4.45 -4.19 -10.96
N ASP A 25 3.63 -4.12 -9.90
CA ASP A 25 3.61 -3.00 -8.94
C ASP A 25 4.98 -2.80 -8.25
N ILE A 26 5.78 -3.86 -8.12
CA ILE A 26 7.12 -3.80 -7.54
C ILE A 26 8.14 -3.18 -8.48
N ASP A 27 8.04 -3.52 -9.76
CA ASP A 27 8.94 -2.97 -10.77
C ASP A 27 8.63 -1.48 -10.98
N ASP A 28 7.34 -1.12 -10.99
CA ASP A 28 6.90 0.28 -11.05
C ASP A 28 7.32 1.04 -9.79
N LEU A 29 7.20 0.45 -8.59
CA LEU A 29 7.68 1.07 -7.34
C LEU A 29 9.18 1.41 -7.39
N VAL A 30 9.99 0.49 -7.92
CA VAL A 30 11.44 0.68 -8.05
C VAL A 30 11.77 1.71 -9.13
N ALA A 31 10.93 1.84 -10.16
CA ALA A 31 11.09 2.80 -11.26
C ALA A 31 10.49 4.18 -10.97
N ALA A 32 9.64 4.30 -9.94
CA ALA A 32 8.90 5.51 -9.63
C ALA A 32 9.82 6.72 -9.39
N SER A 33 9.37 7.88 -9.87
CA SER A 33 10.09 9.14 -9.73
C SER A 33 10.10 9.65 -8.28
N SER A 34 9.05 9.32 -7.52
CA SER A 34 8.94 9.56 -6.08
C SER A 34 8.04 8.54 -5.41
N VAL A 35 8.33 8.25 -4.14
CA VAL A 35 7.50 7.40 -3.29
C VAL A 35 7.15 8.16 -2.02
N THR A 36 5.88 8.26 -1.70
CA THR A 36 5.39 8.79 -0.42
C THR A 36 5.04 7.65 0.51
N VAL A 37 5.47 7.75 1.78
CA VAL A 37 5.26 6.68 2.76
C VAL A 37 4.34 7.17 3.88
N TYR A 38 3.25 6.46 4.12
CA TYR A 38 2.24 6.75 5.13
C TYR A 38 2.13 5.63 6.16
N ARG A 39 1.84 6.01 7.41
CA ARG A 39 1.38 5.05 8.42
C ARG A 39 -0.13 4.94 8.33
N LEU A 40 -0.64 3.73 8.16
CA LEU A 40 -2.06 3.49 7.87
C LEU A 40 -2.95 3.99 9.04
N GLN A 41 -2.53 3.75 10.28
CA GLN A 41 -3.13 4.29 11.52
C GLN A 41 -3.13 5.83 11.65
N SER A 42 -2.34 6.53 10.82
CA SER A 42 -2.31 8.01 10.83
C SER A 42 -3.23 8.64 9.80
N VAL A 43 -3.75 7.81 8.88
CA VAL A 43 -4.61 8.23 7.77
C VAL A 43 -6.03 7.71 7.96
N LEU A 44 -6.19 6.53 8.57
CA LEU A 44 -7.48 5.89 8.84
C LEU A 44 -7.81 5.87 10.33
N ASP A 45 -9.10 5.79 10.66
CA ASP A 45 -9.54 5.48 12.02
C ASP A 45 -9.08 4.06 12.40
N PHE A 46 -8.97 3.80 13.71
CA PHE A 46 -8.54 2.51 14.26
C PHE A 46 -9.44 1.35 13.82
N ASP A 47 -10.76 1.57 13.76
CA ASP A 47 -11.73 0.54 13.33
C ASP A 47 -11.58 0.22 11.83
N GLU A 48 -11.35 1.24 10.99
CA GLU A 48 -11.12 1.08 9.55
C GLU A 48 -9.77 0.41 9.24
N TYR A 49 -8.76 0.71 10.05
CA TYR A 49 -7.45 0.06 10.00
C TYR A 49 -7.56 -1.46 10.28
N GLU A 50 -8.27 -1.86 11.33
CA GLU A 50 -8.45 -3.27 11.68
C GLU A 50 -9.25 -4.04 10.62
N GLU A 51 -10.28 -3.40 10.05
CA GLU A 51 -11.09 -3.98 8.98
C GLU A 51 -10.28 -4.17 7.69
N LEU A 52 -9.47 -3.17 7.31
CA LEU A 52 -8.58 -3.27 6.14
C LEU A 52 -7.54 -4.38 6.34
N CYS A 53 -6.86 -4.42 7.49
CA CYS A 53 -5.90 -5.48 7.79
C CYS A 53 -6.55 -6.87 7.73
N SER A 54 -7.75 -7.03 8.29
CA SER A 54 -8.49 -8.29 8.28
C SER A 54 -8.94 -8.72 6.87
N ALA A 55 -9.41 -7.76 6.06
CA ALA A 55 -9.84 -8.01 4.69
C ALA A 55 -8.67 -8.42 3.78
N ILE A 56 -7.50 -7.79 3.97
CA ILE A 56 -6.31 -8.10 3.18
C ILE A 56 -5.69 -9.44 3.59
N ASP A 57 -5.62 -9.76 4.89
CA ASP A 57 -5.12 -11.06 5.38
C ASP A 57 -5.98 -12.23 4.89
N ALA A 58 -7.31 -12.05 4.83
CA ALA A 58 -8.21 -13.07 4.28
C ALA A 58 -7.97 -13.38 2.79
N SER A 59 -7.32 -12.47 2.05
CA SER A 59 -7.03 -12.61 0.61
C SER A 59 -5.63 -13.15 0.29
N GLY A 60 -4.73 -13.21 1.27
CA GLY A 60 -3.31 -13.56 1.09
C GLY A 60 -2.54 -12.61 0.17
N SER A 61 -3.04 -11.39 -0.07
CA SER A 61 -2.43 -10.42 -0.99
C SER A 61 -1.20 -9.75 -0.37
N VAL A 62 -1.23 -9.43 0.92
CA VAL A 62 -0.07 -8.87 1.65
C VAL A 62 1.09 -9.86 1.73
N GLU A 63 0.81 -11.14 2.03
CA GLU A 63 1.87 -12.16 2.03
C GLU A 63 2.53 -12.31 0.65
N ARG A 64 1.74 -12.27 -0.44
CA ARG A 64 2.25 -12.31 -1.81
C ARG A 64 3.09 -11.07 -2.14
N MET A 65 2.67 -9.89 -1.68
CA MET A 65 3.43 -8.65 -1.81
C MET A 65 4.78 -8.74 -1.07
N HIS A 66 4.78 -9.16 0.20
CA HIS A 66 6.01 -9.35 0.97
C HIS A 66 6.95 -10.34 0.30
N ALA A 67 6.40 -11.46 -0.21
CA ALA A 67 7.19 -12.45 -0.94
C ALA A 67 7.79 -11.88 -2.22
N ALA A 68 7.03 -11.06 -2.98
CA ALA A 68 7.51 -10.42 -4.20
C ALA A 68 8.61 -9.37 -3.93
N ILE A 69 8.45 -8.53 -2.90
CA ILE A 69 9.50 -7.59 -2.46
C ILE A 69 10.78 -8.34 -2.12
N LYS A 70 10.68 -9.43 -1.35
CA LYS A 70 11.83 -10.26 -0.93
C LYS A 70 12.47 -11.03 -2.09
N ALA A 71 11.69 -11.41 -3.09
CA ALA A 71 12.18 -12.12 -4.27
C ALA A 71 12.86 -11.19 -5.29
N ASN A 72 12.50 -9.89 -5.31
CA ASN A 72 13.10 -8.89 -6.18
C ASN A 72 14.29 -8.19 -5.48
N ALA A 73 15.50 -8.40 -6.02
CA ALA A 73 16.73 -7.85 -5.43
C ALA A 73 16.78 -6.31 -5.44
N ALA A 74 16.20 -5.67 -6.46
CA ALA A 74 16.17 -4.21 -6.55
C ALA A 74 15.20 -3.63 -5.51
N ALA A 75 14.01 -4.21 -5.37
CA ALA A 75 13.04 -3.83 -4.36
C ALA A 75 13.59 -4.05 -2.94
N SER A 76 14.12 -5.24 -2.65
CA SER A 76 14.75 -5.54 -1.35
C SER A 76 15.85 -4.54 -0.98
N LYS A 77 16.68 -4.14 -1.96
CA LYS A 77 17.67 -3.09 -1.77
C LYS A 77 17.04 -1.72 -1.49
N TRP A 78 16.02 -1.32 -2.26
CA TRP A 78 15.31 -0.05 -2.07
C TRP A 78 14.69 0.06 -0.67
N PHE A 79 13.99 -0.98 -0.20
CA PHE A 79 13.41 -1.03 1.13
C PHE A 79 14.49 -0.91 2.23
N THR A 80 15.60 -1.64 2.06
CA THR A 80 16.74 -1.59 3.00
C THR A 80 17.39 -0.20 3.04
N ASP A 81 17.67 0.40 1.89
CA ASP A 81 18.32 1.71 1.77
C ASP A 81 17.46 2.83 2.40
N ASN A 82 16.13 2.67 2.38
CA ASN A 82 15.19 3.61 2.97
C ASN A 82 14.79 3.27 4.42
N GLY A 83 15.34 2.20 5.01
CA GLY A 83 15.07 1.80 6.38
C GLY A 83 13.63 1.31 6.63
N ILE A 84 12.98 0.77 5.60
CA ILE A 84 11.61 0.26 5.66
C ILE A 84 11.67 -1.27 5.73
N ASP A 85 11.00 -1.84 6.72
CA ASP A 85 10.81 -3.29 6.81
C ASP A 85 9.73 -3.74 5.80
N PRO A 86 10.04 -4.60 4.82
CA PRO A 86 9.04 -5.11 3.88
C PRO A 86 7.81 -5.70 4.58
N ASP A 87 8.00 -6.36 5.73
CA ASP A 87 6.92 -7.02 6.49
C ASP A 87 6.01 -6.01 7.21
N SER A 88 6.37 -4.73 7.21
CA SER A 88 5.52 -3.63 7.68
C SER A 88 4.60 -3.06 6.59
N THR A 89 4.80 -3.43 5.32
CA THR A 89 4.02 -2.89 4.19
C THR A 89 2.65 -3.53 4.12
N VAL A 90 1.61 -2.73 3.95
CA VAL A 90 0.22 -3.18 3.86
C VAL A 90 -0.36 -2.96 2.47
N VAL A 91 -0.01 -1.84 1.82
CA VAL A 91 -0.51 -1.47 0.49
C VAL A 91 0.56 -0.70 -0.28
N ILE A 92 0.63 -0.93 -1.60
CA ILE A 92 1.34 -0.11 -2.58
C ILE A 92 0.29 0.40 -3.56
N VAL A 93 0.28 1.70 -3.83
CA VAL A 93 -0.63 2.33 -4.79
C VAL A 93 0.18 3.06 -5.84
N ASP A 94 -0.01 2.69 -7.10
CA ASP A 94 0.50 3.42 -8.25
C ASP A 94 -0.39 4.62 -8.57
N ASN A 95 0.21 5.80 -8.67
CA ASN A 95 -0.46 7.01 -9.12
C ASN A 95 -0.14 7.26 -10.60
N THR A 96 -1.09 7.81 -11.33
CA THR A 96 -1.00 8.05 -12.79
C THR A 96 0.13 8.98 -13.26
N ASP A 97 0.95 9.51 -12.35
CA ASP A 97 2.06 10.43 -12.58
C ASP A 97 3.44 9.84 -12.25
N ASP A 98 3.59 8.50 -12.35
CA ASP A 98 4.81 7.76 -12.01
C ASP A 98 5.27 8.01 -10.56
N THR A 99 4.30 8.22 -9.66
CA THR A 99 4.51 8.33 -8.22
C THR A 99 3.82 7.18 -7.50
N MET A 100 4.33 6.84 -6.32
CA MET A 100 3.81 5.71 -5.55
C MET A 100 3.47 6.14 -4.13
N ASP A 101 2.37 5.63 -3.62
CA ASP A 101 2.04 5.71 -2.19
C ASP A 101 2.19 4.35 -1.55
N LEU A 102 2.99 4.32 -0.48
CA LEU A 102 3.29 3.13 0.31
C LEU A 102 2.68 3.28 1.70
N TYR A 103 1.88 2.30 2.11
CA TYR A 103 1.28 2.29 3.43
C TYR A 103 1.89 1.20 4.31
N ILE A 104 2.26 1.56 5.53
CA ILE A 104 2.84 0.65 6.52
C ILE A 104 2.01 0.59 7.81
N ARG A 105 2.11 -0.53 8.53
CA ARG A 105 1.55 -0.73 9.87
C ARG A 105 2.30 0.07 10.95
#